data_AF-A0A099EWL0-F1
#
_entry.id   AF-A0A099EWL0-F1
#
_cell.length_a   1.000
_cell.length_b   1.000
_cell.length_c   1.000
_cell.angle_alpha   90.00
_cell.angle_beta   90.00
_cell.angle_gamma   90.00
#
_symmetry.space_group_name_H-M   'P 1'
#
loop_
_entity.id
_entity.type
_entity.pdbx_description
1 polymer ?
#
loop_
_entity_poly.entity_id
_entity_poly.type
_entity_poly.pdbx_seq_one_letter_code
_entity_poly.pdbx_strand_id
1 'polypeptide(L)'
;MLGSEAQLRSKRELIERFIEQHMPKAHDSGASVEETFLAFWNDERIKAMEAVCAEEGIAPAAFQRLVEDYQFTGKPPLREAVIDVLEQKPRILERKKITERIIEKLLGLVATFDDGLGGI
;
A
#
# COMPACT_ATOMS: atom_id res chain seq x y z
N MET A 1 10.65 -0.70 -17.52
CA MET A 1 11.56 -0.03 -16.56
C MET A 1 11.92 1.42 -16.94
N LEU A 2 11.16 2.10 -17.82
CA LEU A 2 11.40 3.52 -18.15
C LEU A 2 10.31 4.48 -17.59
N GLY A 3 9.17 3.94 -17.12
CA GLY A 3 8.08 4.74 -16.56
C GLY A 3 8.39 5.30 -15.16
N SER A 4 9.07 4.52 -14.31
CA SER A 4 9.38 4.92 -12.94
C SER A 4 10.28 6.16 -12.84
N GLU A 5 11.33 6.26 -13.65
CA GLU A 5 12.23 7.44 -13.66
C GLU A 5 11.56 8.71 -14.20
N ALA A 6 10.72 8.59 -15.24
CA ALA A 6 10.05 9.74 -15.85
C ALA A 6 8.95 10.32 -14.93
N GLN A 7 8.30 9.45 -14.17
CA GLN A 7 7.23 9.82 -13.24
C GLN A 7 7.74 10.37 -11.91
N LEU A 8 8.88 9.88 -11.42
CA LEU A 8 9.56 10.49 -10.27
C LEU A 8 10.11 11.88 -10.63
N ARG A 9 10.51 12.11 -11.88
CA ARG A 9 10.90 13.43 -12.39
C ARG A 9 9.78 14.47 -12.34
N SER A 10 8.53 14.10 -12.61
CA SER A 10 7.39 15.04 -12.54
C SER A 10 6.94 15.34 -11.10
N LYS A 11 7.39 14.54 -10.13
CA LYS A 11 7.12 14.72 -8.70
C LYS A 11 8.33 15.25 -7.93
N ARG A 12 9.45 15.54 -8.62
CA ARG A 12 10.73 16.00 -8.03
C ARG A 12 10.56 17.18 -7.08
N GLU A 13 9.83 18.22 -7.46
CA GLU A 13 9.58 19.39 -6.59
C GLU A 13 8.77 19.03 -5.33
N LEU A 14 7.80 18.11 -5.43
CA LEU A 14 6.99 17.67 -4.30
C LEU A 14 7.82 16.81 -3.33
N ILE A 15 8.69 15.97 -3.89
CA ILE A 15 9.63 15.12 -3.16
C ILE A 15 10.72 15.98 -2.49
N GLU A 16 11.22 17.02 -3.17
CA GLU A 16 12.19 17.98 -2.60
C GLU A 16 11.59 18.72 -1.40
N ARG A 17 10.35 19.21 -1.51
CA ARG A 17 9.64 19.85 -0.38
C ARG A 17 9.38 18.90 0.78
N PHE A 18 9.05 17.64 0.47
CA PHE A 18 8.88 16.60 1.49
C PHE A 18 10.21 16.33 2.21
N ILE A 19 11.31 16.26 1.48
CA ILE A 19 12.65 16.05 2.02
C ILE A 19 13.09 17.23 2.89
N GLU A 20 12.92 18.48 2.46
CA GLU A 20 13.29 19.65 3.27
C GLU A 20 12.61 19.69 4.65
N GLN A 21 11.39 19.15 4.75
CA GLN A 21 10.62 19.12 6.00
C GLN A 21 10.92 17.90 6.88
N HIS A 22 11.39 16.79 6.30
CA HIS A 22 11.53 15.50 7.00
C HIS A 22 12.97 14.98 7.10
N MET A 23 13.94 15.59 6.40
CA MET A 23 15.29 15.05 6.19
C MET A 23 16.47 15.76 6.90
N PRO A 24 16.37 16.34 8.12
CA PRO A 24 17.58 16.70 8.87
C PRO A 24 18.53 15.52 9.17
N LYS A 25 18.14 14.26 8.89
CA LYS A 25 18.87 13.04 9.26
C LYS A 25 19.54 12.28 8.11
N ALA A 26 19.29 12.56 6.83
CA ALA A 26 19.79 11.72 5.73
C ALA A 26 20.90 12.35 4.86
N HIS A 27 21.37 13.56 5.18
CA HIS A 27 22.48 14.18 4.44
C HIS A 27 23.83 13.44 4.59
N ASP A 28 23.97 12.59 5.62
CA ASP A 28 25.21 11.85 5.91
C ASP A 28 25.40 10.55 5.09
N SER A 29 24.37 10.04 4.38
CA SER A 29 24.42 8.70 3.77
C SER A 29 24.90 8.66 2.31
N GLY A 30 24.92 9.79 1.60
CA GLY A 30 25.28 9.87 0.17
C GLY A 30 24.25 9.26 -0.80
N ALA A 31 23.08 8.84 -0.30
CA ALA A 31 21.99 8.31 -1.13
C ALA A 31 21.28 9.42 -1.92
N SER A 32 20.73 9.08 -3.09
CA SER A 32 19.98 10.06 -3.89
C SER A 32 18.65 10.43 -3.22
N VAL A 33 18.11 11.59 -3.60
CA VAL A 33 16.77 12.04 -3.22
C VAL A 33 15.72 11.00 -3.62
N GLU A 34 15.85 10.41 -4.81
CA GLU A 34 14.93 9.37 -5.29
C GLU A 34 15.02 8.10 -4.44
N GLU A 35 16.23 7.62 -4.14
CA GLU A 35 16.45 6.41 -3.33
C GLU A 35 15.85 6.57 -1.92
N THR A 36 16.08 7.74 -1.31
CA THR A 36 15.56 8.05 0.03
C THR A 36 14.03 8.14 0.02
N PHE A 37 13.45 8.73 -1.01
CA PHE A 37 12.00 8.80 -1.16
C PHE A 37 11.37 7.42 -1.38
N LEU A 38 11.95 6.59 -2.23
CA LEU A 38 11.46 5.23 -2.48
C LEU A 38 11.51 4.37 -1.21
N ALA A 39 12.58 4.47 -0.43
CA ALA A 39 12.69 3.79 0.85
C ALA A 39 11.60 4.25 1.83
N PHE A 40 11.42 5.57 1.98
CA PHE A 40 10.35 6.13 2.81
C PHE A 40 8.95 5.68 2.34
N TRP A 41 8.69 5.74 1.03
CA TRP A 41 7.40 5.38 0.45
C TRP A 41 7.07 3.90 0.68
N ASN A 42 8.07 3.02 0.54
CA ASN A 42 7.92 1.61 0.84
C ASN A 42 7.68 1.36 2.34
N ASP A 43 8.40 2.05 3.22
CA ASP A 43 8.20 1.93 4.66
C ASP A 43 6.78 2.39 5.07
N GLU A 44 6.28 3.49 4.51
CA GLU A 44 4.90 3.94 4.75
C GLU A 44 3.86 2.96 4.19
N ARG A 45 4.11 2.37 3.02
CA ARG A 45 3.26 1.31 2.46
C ARG A 45 3.17 0.11 3.40
N ILE A 46 4.30 -0.35 3.92
CA ILE A 46 4.37 -1.48 4.86
C ILE A 46 3.61 -1.14 6.14
N LYS A 47 3.84 0.04 6.74
CA LYS A 47 3.12 0.48 7.95
C LYS A 47 1.61 0.56 7.73
N ALA A 48 1.17 1.11 6.60
CA ALA A 48 -0.25 1.20 6.27
C ALA A 48 -0.88 -0.19 6.13
N MET A 49 -0.17 -1.13 5.48
CA MET A 49 -0.61 -2.52 5.36
C MET A 49 -0.72 -3.19 6.72
N GLU A 50 0.31 -3.07 7.56
CA GLU A 50 0.32 -3.65 8.91
C GLU A 50 -0.79 -3.08 9.79
N ALA A 51 -1.08 -1.78 9.68
CA ALA A 51 -2.18 -1.15 10.39
C ALA A 51 -3.54 -1.73 9.98
N VAL A 52 -3.78 -1.94 8.68
CA VAL A 52 -5.00 -2.59 8.18
C VAL A 52 -5.09 -4.03 8.70
N CYS A 53 -3.99 -4.77 8.66
CA CYS A 53 -3.91 -6.15 9.13
C CYS A 53 -4.25 -6.27 10.62
N ALA A 54 -3.68 -5.38 11.45
CA ALA A 54 -3.93 -5.34 12.88
C ALA A 54 -5.37 -4.94 13.22
N GLU A 55 -5.95 -3.99 12.49
CA GLU A 55 -7.33 -3.53 12.72
C GLU A 55 -8.37 -4.59 12.32
N GLU A 56 -8.11 -5.34 11.25
CA GLU A 56 -9.05 -6.31 10.69
C GLU A 56 -8.82 -7.75 11.16
N GLY A 57 -7.72 -8.03 11.88
CA GLY A 57 -7.37 -9.38 12.32
C GLY A 57 -7.02 -10.29 11.14
N ILE A 58 -6.08 -9.84 10.30
CA ILE A 58 -5.61 -10.54 9.11
C ILE A 58 -4.09 -10.68 9.22
N ALA A 59 -3.56 -11.88 8.93
CA ALA A 59 -2.12 -12.06 8.85
C ALA A 59 -1.53 -11.22 7.69
N PRO A 60 -0.43 -10.47 7.88
CA PRO A 60 0.14 -9.61 6.83
C PRO A 60 0.42 -10.34 5.51
N ALA A 61 0.94 -11.57 5.57
CA ALA A 61 1.19 -12.37 4.38
C ALA A 61 -0.10 -12.73 3.61
N ALA A 62 -1.22 -12.93 4.32
CA ALA A 62 -2.49 -13.27 3.71
C ALA A 62 -3.14 -12.03 3.06
N PHE A 63 -3.05 -10.86 3.70
CA PHE A 63 -3.50 -9.61 3.12
C PHE A 63 -2.67 -9.21 1.90
N GLN A 64 -1.34 -9.34 1.99
CA GLN A 64 -0.43 -9.09 0.86
C GLN A 64 -0.79 -9.96 -0.35
N ARG A 65 -1.17 -11.22 -0.13
CA ARG A 65 -1.64 -12.09 -1.22
C ARG A 65 -2.92 -11.58 -1.89
N LEU A 66 -3.88 -11.07 -1.12
CA LEU A 66 -5.08 -10.45 -1.69
C LEU A 66 -4.74 -9.22 -2.53
N VAL A 67 -3.77 -8.41 -2.08
CA VAL A 67 -3.27 -7.25 -2.82
C VAL A 67 -2.63 -7.69 -4.14
N GLU A 68 -1.74 -8.69 -4.11
CA GLU A 68 -1.08 -9.24 -5.30
C GLU A 68 -2.08 -9.83 -6.30
N ASP A 69 -3.06 -10.60 -5.80
CA ASP A 69 -4.12 -11.17 -6.64
C ASP A 69 -4.95 -10.06 -7.31
N TYR A 70 -5.26 -8.97 -6.58
CA TYR A 70 -5.95 -7.81 -7.15
C TYR A 70 -5.08 -7.10 -8.21
N GLN A 71 -3.81 -6.84 -7.92
CA GLN A 71 -2.88 -6.19 -8.86
C GLN A 71 -2.70 -7.01 -10.14
N PHE A 72 -2.65 -8.34 -10.03
CA PHE A 72 -2.51 -9.23 -11.18
C PHE A 72 -3.80 -9.35 -12.01
N THR A 73 -4.95 -9.45 -11.36
CA THR A 73 -6.23 -9.71 -12.04
C THR A 73 -7.02 -8.45 -12.39
N GLY A 74 -6.72 -7.32 -11.76
CA GLY A 74 -7.51 -6.09 -11.79
C GLY A 74 -8.89 -6.22 -11.13
N LYS A 75 -9.19 -7.35 -10.46
CA LYS A 75 -10.52 -7.66 -9.92
C LYS A 75 -10.49 -7.69 -8.40
N PRO A 76 -11.40 -6.97 -7.72
CA PRO A 76 -11.50 -7.02 -6.26
C PRO A 76 -11.67 -8.47 -5.78
N PRO A 77 -11.08 -8.83 -4.62
CA PRO A 77 -11.18 -10.18 -4.10
C PRO A 77 -12.64 -10.53 -3.77
N LEU A 78 -12.99 -11.80 -3.95
CA LEU A 78 -14.30 -12.31 -3.59
C LEU A 78 -14.51 -12.25 -2.07
N ARG A 79 -15.77 -12.13 -1.63
CA ARG A 79 -16.11 -12.07 -0.20
C ARG A 79 -15.58 -13.28 0.57
N GLU A 80 -15.66 -14.46 -0.04
CA GLU A 80 -15.19 -15.73 0.50
C GLU A 80 -13.68 -15.71 0.71
N ALA A 81 -12.91 -15.22 -0.27
CA ALA A 81 -11.46 -15.09 -0.15
C ALA A 81 -11.07 -14.14 0.99
N VAL A 82 -11.81 -13.04 1.17
CA VAL A 82 -11.61 -12.10 2.28
C VAL A 82 -11.95 -12.75 3.63
N ILE A 83 -13.05 -13.50 3.71
CA ILE A 83 -13.40 -14.24 4.94
C ILE A 83 -12.34 -15.30 5.24
N ASP A 84 -11.72 -15.87 4.22
CA ASP A 84 -10.72 -16.94 4.33
C ASP A 84 -9.41 -16.51 4.98
N VAL A 85 -9.04 -15.25 4.83
CA VAL A 85 -7.82 -14.70 5.44
C VAL A 85 -8.01 -14.16 6.86
N LEU A 86 -9.25 -14.01 7.34
CA LEU A 86 -9.53 -13.53 8.69
C LEU A 86 -9.14 -14.58 9.74
N GLU A 87 -8.39 -14.16 10.75
CA GLU A 87 -8.00 -15.00 11.88
C GLU A 87 -9.22 -15.53 12.65
N GLN A 88 -10.26 -14.70 12.76
CA GLN A 88 -11.53 -15.07 13.37
C GLN A 88 -12.68 -14.92 12.37
N LYS A 89 -13.42 -16.01 12.16
CA LYS A 89 -14.55 -16.00 11.23
C LYS A 89 -15.70 -15.17 11.79
N PRO A 90 -16.16 -14.12 11.08
CA PRO A 90 -17.27 -13.31 11.55
C PRO A 90 -18.60 -14.03 11.41
N ARG A 91 -19.61 -13.57 12.16
CA ARG A 91 -20.97 -14.11 12.07
C ARG A 91 -21.58 -13.79 10.71
N ILE A 92 -22.55 -14.60 10.28
CA ILE A 92 -23.18 -14.48 8.96
C ILE A 92 -23.68 -13.05 8.68
N LEU A 93 -24.27 -12.40 9.68
CA LEU A 93 -24.82 -11.05 9.57
C LEU A 93 -23.75 -9.96 9.43
N GLU A 94 -22.52 -10.22 9.89
CA GLU A 94 -21.41 -9.25 9.90
C GLU A 94 -20.53 -9.37 8.65
N ARG A 95 -20.55 -10.54 7.99
CA ARG A 95 -19.71 -10.88 6.84
C ARG A 95 -19.72 -9.80 5.77
N LYS A 96 -20.91 -9.39 5.30
CA LYS A 96 -21.03 -8.39 4.23
C LYS A 96 -20.26 -7.11 4.59
N LYS A 97 -20.56 -6.54 5.76
CA LYS A 97 -19.95 -5.29 6.24
C LYS A 97 -18.44 -5.40 6.38
N ILE A 98 -17.95 -6.49 6.97
CA ILE A 98 -16.50 -6.69 7.19
C ILE A 98 -15.79 -6.87 5.84
N THR A 99 -16.34 -7.70 4.95
CA THR A 99 -15.72 -7.92 3.62
C THR A 99 -15.67 -6.65 2.78
N GLU A 100 -16.74 -5.86 2.76
CA GLU A 100 -16.78 -4.59 2.01
C GLU A 100 -15.76 -3.60 2.55
N ARG A 101 -15.65 -3.47 3.88
CA ARG A 101 -14.64 -2.60 4.52
C ARG A 101 -13.20 -3.02 4.20
N ILE A 102 -12.90 -4.32 4.26
CA ILE A 102 -11.55 -4.82 3.94
C ILE A 102 -11.22 -4.60 2.46
N ILE A 103 -12.18 -4.83 1.56
CA ILE A 103 -12.00 -4.56 0.13
C ILE A 103 -11.74 -3.07 -0.09
N GLU A 104 -12.51 -2.18 0.53
CA GLU A 104 -12.28 -0.73 0.44
C GLU A 104 -10.89 -0.33 0.92
N LYS A 105 -10.41 -0.90 2.04
CA LYS A 105 -9.06 -0.65 2.55
C LYS A 105 -7.97 -1.17 1.61
N LEU A 106 -8.16 -2.36 1.03
CA LEU A 106 -7.25 -2.92 0.03
C LEU A 106 -7.17 -2.00 -1.19
N LEU A 107 -8.33 -1.63 -1.75
CA LEU A 107 -8.39 -0.75 -2.91
C LEU A 107 -7.80 0.62 -2.59
N GLY A 108 -8.04 1.16 -1.39
CA GLY A 108 -7.44 2.42 -0.94
C GLY A 108 -5.92 2.35 -0.78
N LEU A 109 -5.39 1.23 -0.29
CA LEU A 109 -3.95 1.00 -0.17
C LEU A 109 -3.31 0.94 -1.57
N VAL A 110 -3.89 0.15 -2.49
CA VAL A 110 -3.41 0.08 -3.86
C VAL A 110 -3.56 1.42 -4.57
N ALA A 111 -4.68 2.13 -4.38
CA ALA A 111 -4.86 3.45 -4.98
C ALA A 111 -3.82 4.48 -4.50
N THR A 112 -3.48 4.44 -3.22
CA THR A 112 -2.53 5.37 -2.59
C THR A 112 -1.10 5.06 -3.01
N PHE A 113 -0.69 3.80 -2.91
CA PHE A 113 0.71 3.40 -3.04
C PHE A 113 1.07 2.87 -4.43
N ASP A 114 0.10 2.41 -5.21
CA ASP A 114 0.33 1.72 -6.48
C ASP A 114 -0.37 2.41 -7.68
N ASP A 115 -1.63 2.85 -7.60
CA ASP A 115 -2.33 3.51 -8.75
C ASP A 115 -1.96 4.99 -8.95
N GLY A 116 -1.19 5.57 -8.02
CA GLY A 116 -0.49 6.84 -8.24
C GLY A 116 0.90 6.68 -8.88
N LEU A 117 1.37 5.43 -9.05
CA LEU A 117 2.68 5.04 -9.59
C LEU A 117 2.59 4.05 -10.79
N GLY A 118 1.41 3.47 -11.05
CA GLY A 118 1.20 2.42 -12.05
C GLY A 118 0.52 2.86 -13.35
N GLY A 119 0.11 4.13 -13.44
CA GLY A 119 -0.61 4.67 -14.60
C GLY A 119 0.10 5.84 -15.28
N ILE A 120 1.43 5.80 -15.47
CA ILE A 120 2.18 6.70 -16.37
C ILE A 120 3.41 5.97 -16.95
#